data_AF-A0A958NIR6-F1
#
_entry.id   AF-A0A958NIR6-F1
#
_cell.length_a   1.000
_cell.length_b   1.000
_cell.length_c   1.000
_cell.angle_alpha   90.00
_cell.angle_beta   90.00
_cell.angle_gamma   90.00
#
_symmetry.space_group_name_H-M   'P 1'
#
loop_
_entity.id
_entity.type
_entity.pdbx_description
1 polymer ?
#
loop_
_entity_poly.entity_id
_entity_poly.type
_entity_poly.pdbx_seq_one_letter_code
_entity_poly.pdbx_strand_id
1 'polypeptide(L)'
;MEKDAIRDLFEGLRGEFDINKPKHGHENRFLEKLNTSDKALVDNKKIINFNWKPFIAIAASVIICLGIFTTINAQPEVMDLASVSPEMSETQDFFTATINAELKKLNNERSPLTEQIITDALNQIELLEKDYQKLKTDLTESNKDQRVIYAMINNFQNRIDILNTVLDQIETIKELKTNNDEPKNTF
;
A
#
# COMPACT_ATOMS: atom_id res chain seq x y z
N MET A 1 0.79 34.43 69.38
CA MET A 1 0.96 35.89 69.22
C MET A 1 1.84 36.07 68.00
N GLU A 2 1.19 36.07 66.83
CA GLU A 2 1.85 36.17 65.52
C GLU A 2 2.12 37.66 65.27
N LYS A 3 3.39 38.05 65.22
CA LYS A 3 3.76 39.42 64.93
C LYS A 3 3.71 39.60 63.41
N ASP A 4 2.92 40.56 62.94
CA ASP A 4 2.67 40.84 61.53
C ASP A 4 3.98 41.17 60.80
N ALA A 5 4.60 40.15 60.19
CA ALA A 5 5.92 40.24 59.55
C ALA A 5 6.02 41.36 58.50
N ILE A 6 4.90 41.70 57.85
CA ILE A 6 4.85 42.81 56.89
C ILE A 6 4.93 44.17 57.58
N ARG A 7 4.30 44.32 58.76
CA ARG A 7 4.37 45.58 59.51
C ARG A 7 5.79 45.82 60.02
N ASP A 8 6.44 44.78 60.54
CA ASP A 8 7.82 44.86 61.01
C ASP A 8 8.81 45.14 59.86
N LEU A 9 8.56 44.58 58.67
CA LEU A 9 9.34 44.87 57.45
C LEU A 9 9.22 46.34 57.03
N PHE A 10 8.01 46.88 57.00
CA PHE A 10 7.77 48.28 56.60
C PHE A 10 8.22 49.28 57.68
N GLU A 11 8.17 48.92 58.96
CA GLU A 11 8.76 49.73 60.04
C GLU A 11 10.28 49.79 59.93
N GLY A 12 10.94 48.66 59.63
CA GLY A 12 12.40 48.61 59.43
C GLY A 12 12.90 49.43 58.24
N LEU A 13 12.07 49.59 57.20
CA LEU A 13 12.39 50.34 55.99
C LEU A 13 11.87 51.79 56.00
N ARG A 14 11.28 52.22 57.12
CA ARG A 14 10.64 53.53 57.25
C ARG A 14 11.71 54.63 57.26
N GLY A 15 11.78 55.39 56.18
CA GLY A 15 12.78 56.45 55.98
C GLY A 15 13.84 56.14 54.92
N GLU A 16 13.94 54.89 54.45
CA GLU A 16 14.87 54.52 53.36
C GLU A 16 14.32 54.79 51.96
N PHE A 17 13.00 54.98 51.81
CA PHE A 17 12.36 55.16 50.50
C PHE A 17 12.41 56.61 49.97
N ASP A 18 12.58 57.61 50.83
CA ASP A 18 12.50 59.03 50.48
C ASP A 18 13.87 59.66 50.11
N ILE A 19 14.85 58.83 49.75
CA ILE A 19 16.23 59.26 49.48
C ILE A 19 16.44 59.87 48.09
N ASN A 20 15.55 59.62 47.11
CA ASN A 20 15.72 60.10 45.74
C ASN A 20 14.39 60.49 45.09
N LYS A 21 14.33 61.70 44.54
CA LYS A 21 13.21 62.13 43.69
C LYS A 21 13.49 61.80 42.22
N PRO A 22 12.48 61.46 41.42
CA PRO A 22 12.65 61.27 39.99
C PRO A 22 13.27 62.50 39.33
N LYS A 23 14.08 62.29 38.28
CA LYS A 23 14.65 63.39 37.49
C LYS A 23 13.55 64.32 36.98
N HIS A 24 13.84 65.62 36.92
CA HIS A 24 12.92 66.64 36.42
C HIS A 24 12.28 66.22 35.07
N GLY A 25 10.98 66.49 34.92
CA GLY A 25 10.18 66.06 33.75
C GLY A 25 9.82 64.57 33.70
N HIS A 26 10.05 63.79 34.77
CA HIS A 26 9.62 62.39 34.85
C HIS A 26 8.13 62.21 34.62
N GLU A 27 7.30 63.05 35.24
CA GLU A 27 5.84 63.01 35.09
C GLU A 27 5.40 63.19 33.64
N ASN A 28 5.98 64.16 32.93
CA ASN A 28 5.70 64.38 31.51
C ASN A 28 6.10 63.18 30.65
N ARG A 29 7.29 62.61 30.87
CA ARG A 29 7.73 61.39 30.16
C ARG A 29 6.85 60.18 30.48
N PHE A 30 6.36 60.09 31.71
CA PHE A 30 5.44 59.04 32.14
C PHE A 30 4.07 59.19 31.46
N LEU A 31 3.51 60.40 31.43
CA LEU A 31 2.28 60.72 30.71
C LEU A 31 2.42 60.51 29.21
N GLU A 32 3.55 60.87 28.62
CA GLU A 32 3.86 60.59 27.22
C GLU A 32 3.89 59.08 26.95
N LYS A 33 4.49 58.28 27.85
CA LYS A 33 4.53 56.81 27.74
C LYS A 33 3.15 56.16 27.92
N LEU A 34 2.31 56.70 28.79
CA LEU A 34 0.90 56.27 28.94
C LEU A 34 0.10 56.57 27.67
N ASN A 35 0.20 57.81 27.17
CA ASN A 35 -0.53 58.23 25.97
C ASN A 35 -0.03 57.55 24.68
N THR A 36 1.24 57.12 24.63
CA THR A 36 1.75 56.27 23.54
C THR A 36 1.36 54.81 23.70
N SER A 37 1.11 54.31 24.91
CA SER A 37 0.60 52.94 25.12
C SER A 37 -0.83 52.79 24.62
N ASP A 38 -1.67 53.83 24.72
CA ASP A 38 -3.01 53.84 24.11
C ASP A 38 -3.00 54.08 22.58
N LYS A 39 -1.89 54.59 22.02
CA LYS A 39 -1.76 54.83 20.57
C LYS A 39 -0.84 53.85 19.82
N ALA A 40 -0.18 52.92 20.52
CA ALA A 40 0.68 51.89 19.94
C ALA A 40 -0.04 50.56 19.66
N LEU A 41 -1.38 50.51 19.75
CA LEU A 41 -2.19 49.36 19.31
C LEU A 41 -3.07 49.66 18.10
N VAL A 42 -2.80 50.73 17.37
CA VAL A 42 -3.38 50.96 16.03
C VAL A 42 -2.27 51.07 15.00
N ASP A 43 -1.34 50.10 15.05
CA ASP A 43 -0.71 49.68 13.81
C ASP A 43 -1.79 48.89 13.06
N ASN A 44 -2.31 49.47 11.98
CA ASN A 44 -3.30 48.86 11.09
C ASN A 44 -2.67 47.69 10.33
N LYS A 45 -2.13 46.68 11.01
CA LYS A 45 -2.07 45.35 10.41
C LYS A 45 -3.51 44.87 10.41
N LYS A 46 -4.19 44.99 9.26
CA LYS A 46 -5.47 44.32 9.01
C LYS A 46 -5.33 42.88 9.49
N ILE A 47 -5.82 42.57 10.69
CA ILE A 47 -6.08 41.20 11.08
C ILE A 47 -7.28 40.85 10.24
N ILE A 48 -7.02 40.21 9.11
CA ILE A 48 -8.06 39.62 8.29
C ILE A 48 -8.68 38.59 9.21
N ASN A 49 -9.85 38.88 9.78
CA ASN A 49 -10.69 37.90 10.44
C ASN A 49 -11.19 36.94 9.35
N PHE A 50 -10.28 36.09 8.88
CA PHE A 50 -10.57 35.07 7.91
C PHE A 50 -11.43 34.05 8.65
N ASN A 51 -12.70 33.99 8.29
CA ASN A 51 -13.59 32.97 8.81
C ASN A 51 -13.14 31.65 8.18
N TRP A 52 -12.30 30.86 8.87
CA TRP A 52 -11.81 29.56 8.40
C TRP A 52 -12.90 28.48 8.44
N LYS A 53 -14.04 28.75 9.09
CA LYS A 53 -15.17 27.81 9.22
C LYS A 53 -15.62 27.15 7.89
N PRO A 54 -15.83 27.88 6.77
CA PRO A 54 -16.15 27.25 5.49
C PRO A 54 -14.97 26.46 4.90
N PHE A 55 -13.72 26.88 5.12
CA PHE A 55 -12.53 26.15 4.66
C PHE A 55 -12.30 24.85 5.44
N ILE A 56 -12.59 24.84 6.74
CA ILE A 56 -12.58 23.64 7.58
C ILE A 56 -13.70 22.68 7.14
N ALA A 57 -14.89 23.20 6.80
CA ALA A 57 -15.98 22.38 6.29
C ALA A 57 -15.66 21.76 4.91
N ILE A 58 -15.00 22.50 4.02
CA ILE A 58 -14.51 22.00 2.73
C ILE A 58 -13.40 20.97 2.92
N ALA A 59 -12.44 21.21 3.82
CA ALA A 59 -11.39 20.23 4.10
C ALA A 59 -11.97 18.94 4.71
N ALA A 60 -12.93 19.06 5.63
CA ALA A 60 -13.61 17.91 6.22
C ALA A 60 -14.38 17.08 5.17
N SER A 61 -15.07 17.72 4.22
CA SER A 61 -15.75 17.00 3.14
C SER A 61 -14.77 16.30 2.21
N VAL A 62 -13.62 16.89 1.91
CA VAL A 62 -12.55 16.24 1.12
C VAL A 62 -11.99 15.03 1.87
N ILE A 63 -11.72 15.14 3.18
CA ILE A 63 -11.24 14.02 4.00
C ILE A 63 -12.28 12.90 4.08
N ILE A 64 -13.56 13.23 4.25
CA ILE A 64 -14.65 12.24 4.26
C ILE A 64 -14.77 11.58 2.89
N CYS A 65 -14.75 12.34 1.79
CA CYS A 65 -14.80 11.79 0.44
C CYS A 65 -13.59 10.88 0.17
N LEU A 66 -12.39 11.26 0.60
CA LEU A 66 -11.19 10.44 0.47
C LEU A 66 -11.24 9.18 1.35
N GLY A 67 -11.73 9.30 2.59
CA GLY A 67 -11.89 8.15 3.50
C GLY A 67 -13.00 7.18 3.08
N ILE A 68 -14.08 7.69 2.50
CA ILE A 68 -15.09 6.85 1.85
C ILE A 68 -14.45 6.21 0.62
N PHE A 69 -13.79 6.97 -0.26
CA PHE A 69 -13.16 6.44 -1.47
C PHE A 69 -12.15 5.30 -1.19
N THR A 70 -11.35 5.38 -0.13
CA THR A 70 -10.42 4.29 0.24
C THR A 70 -11.14 3.05 0.77
N THR A 71 -12.30 3.19 1.41
CA THR A 71 -13.08 2.05 1.93
C THR A 71 -13.93 1.36 0.87
N ILE A 72 -14.48 2.08 -0.11
CA ILE A 72 -15.20 1.46 -1.25
C ILE A 72 -14.28 0.73 -2.23
N ASN A 73 -12.99 1.09 -2.28
CA ASN A 73 -11.99 0.43 -3.11
C ASN A 73 -11.13 -0.61 -2.37
N ALA A 74 -11.44 -0.90 -1.10
CA ALA A 74 -10.83 -2.02 -0.41
C ALA A 74 -11.34 -3.31 -1.06
N GLN A 75 -10.60 -3.83 -2.05
CA GLN A 75 -10.86 -5.16 -2.58
C GLN A 75 -10.67 -6.15 -1.43
N PRO A 76 -11.63 -7.08 -1.22
CA PRO A 76 -11.45 -8.13 -0.23
C PRO A 76 -10.16 -8.88 -0.56
N GLU A 77 -9.39 -9.21 0.48
CA GLU A 77 -8.19 -10.03 0.33
C GLU A 77 -8.63 -11.40 -0.19
N VAL A 78 -8.38 -11.66 -1.48
CA VAL A 78 -8.76 -12.92 -2.12
C VAL A 78 -7.75 -13.98 -1.73
N MET A 79 -8.22 -14.99 -1.01
CA MET A 79 -7.41 -16.13 -0.58
C MET A 79 -6.90 -16.93 -1.79
N ASP A 80 -5.71 -17.48 -1.63
CA ASP A 80 -5.13 -18.49 -2.50
C ASP A 80 -4.81 -19.77 -1.72
N LEU A 81 -4.18 -20.74 -2.38
CA LEU A 81 -3.84 -22.01 -1.73
C LEU A 81 -2.86 -21.78 -0.56
N ALA A 82 -1.92 -20.85 -0.70
CA ALA A 82 -1.00 -20.47 0.37
C ALA A 82 -1.69 -19.91 1.63
N SER A 83 -2.87 -19.32 1.47
CA SER A 83 -3.68 -18.80 2.57
C SER A 83 -4.34 -19.89 3.43
N VAL A 84 -4.29 -21.16 3.02
CA VAL A 84 -4.97 -22.28 3.70
C VAL A 84 -4.15 -22.80 4.88
N SER A 85 -2.88 -23.18 4.64
CA SER A 85 -1.94 -23.71 5.64
C SER A 85 -0.50 -23.56 5.16
N PRO A 86 0.52 -23.69 6.04
CA PRO A 86 1.92 -23.68 5.63
C PRO A 86 2.25 -24.73 4.55
N GLU A 87 1.72 -25.94 4.70
CA GLU A 87 1.93 -27.03 3.73
C GLU A 87 1.29 -26.72 2.37
N MET A 88 0.14 -26.04 2.37
CA MET A 88 -0.52 -25.59 1.14
C MET A 88 0.24 -24.42 0.48
N SER A 89 0.92 -23.58 1.25
CA SER A 89 1.86 -22.58 0.72
C SER A 89 3.04 -23.24 0.02
N GLU A 90 3.68 -24.22 0.67
CA GLU A 90 4.77 -24.98 0.05
C GLU A 90 4.32 -25.69 -1.23
N THR A 91 3.09 -26.22 -1.22
CA THR A 91 2.47 -26.86 -2.39
C THR A 91 2.29 -25.88 -3.54
N GLN A 92 1.77 -24.68 -3.27
CA GLN A 92 1.60 -23.62 -4.27
C GLN A 92 2.96 -23.20 -4.86
N ASP A 93 3.97 -23.02 -4.02
CA ASP A 93 5.32 -22.65 -4.44
C ASP A 93 5.94 -23.72 -5.33
N PHE A 94 5.83 -25.00 -4.93
CA PHE A 94 6.33 -26.13 -5.69
C PHE A 94 5.70 -26.22 -7.08
N PHE A 95 4.37 -26.15 -7.18
CA PHE A 95 3.68 -26.23 -8.47
C PHE A 95 3.97 -25.01 -9.35
N THR A 96 4.02 -23.82 -8.77
CA THR A 96 4.35 -22.60 -9.51
C THR A 96 5.77 -22.66 -10.08
N ALA A 97 6.74 -23.12 -9.28
CA ALA A 97 8.11 -23.31 -9.73
C ALA A 97 8.20 -24.35 -10.86
N THR A 98 7.49 -25.48 -10.71
CA THR A 98 7.44 -26.55 -11.72
C THR A 98 6.85 -26.05 -13.04
N ILE A 99 5.69 -25.39 -13.00
CA ILE A 99 5.03 -24.83 -14.19
C ILE A 99 5.93 -23.83 -14.90
N ASN A 100 6.61 -22.95 -14.16
CA ASN A 100 7.54 -21.99 -14.74
C ASN A 100 8.74 -22.68 -15.42
N ALA A 101 9.26 -23.75 -14.81
CA ALA A 101 10.34 -24.53 -15.41
C ALA A 101 9.88 -25.22 -16.70
N GLU A 102 8.71 -25.85 -16.71
CA GLU A 102 8.17 -26.52 -17.90
C GLU A 102 7.80 -25.53 -19.01
N LEU A 103 7.20 -24.38 -18.68
CA LEU A 103 6.97 -23.31 -19.65
C LEU A 103 8.27 -22.81 -20.28
N LYS A 104 9.36 -22.72 -19.50
CA LYS A 104 10.67 -22.35 -20.03
C LYS A 104 11.20 -23.40 -20.99
N LYS A 105 11.07 -24.69 -20.66
CA LYS A 105 11.44 -25.78 -21.60
C LYS A 105 10.61 -25.68 -22.87
N LEU A 106 9.28 -25.58 -22.75
CA LEU A 106 8.36 -25.48 -23.89
C LEU A 106 8.70 -24.31 -24.82
N ASN A 107 9.04 -23.14 -24.27
CA ASN A 107 9.45 -21.98 -25.06
C ASN A 107 10.77 -22.18 -25.80
N ASN A 108 11.72 -22.94 -25.24
CA ASN A 108 12.98 -23.27 -25.92
C ASN A 108 12.78 -24.23 -27.10
N GLU A 109 11.69 -24.99 -27.07
CA GLU A 109 11.30 -25.93 -28.13
C GLU A 109 10.60 -25.26 -29.32
N ARG A 110 10.43 -23.94 -29.27
CA ARG A 110 9.67 -23.17 -30.27
C ARG A 110 10.40 -23.07 -31.60
N SER A 111 9.70 -23.44 -32.67
CA SER A 111 10.18 -23.42 -34.04
C SER A 111 8.99 -23.35 -35.01
N PRO A 112 9.17 -23.05 -36.31
CA PRO A 112 8.07 -23.06 -37.27
C PRO A 112 7.30 -24.40 -37.34
N LEU A 113 7.96 -25.52 -37.01
CA LEU A 113 7.35 -26.85 -36.99
C LEU A 113 6.50 -27.10 -35.74
N THR A 114 6.86 -26.50 -34.61
CA THR A 114 6.24 -26.71 -33.29
C THR A 114 5.35 -25.54 -32.86
N GLU A 115 5.30 -24.46 -33.64
CA GLU A 115 4.63 -23.21 -33.28
C GLU A 115 3.15 -23.39 -32.95
N GLN A 116 2.44 -24.16 -33.78
CA GLN A 116 1.00 -24.35 -33.64
C GLN A 116 0.66 -25.07 -32.33
N ILE A 117 1.31 -26.21 -32.06
CA ILE A 117 1.02 -27.02 -30.88
C ILE A 117 1.41 -26.30 -29.58
N ILE A 118 2.51 -25.53 -29.60
CA ILE A 118 2.92 -24.69 -28.47
C ILE A 118 1.88 -23.59 -28.22
N THR A 119 1.40 -22.92 -29.27
CA THR A 119 0.41 -21.85 -29.14
C THR A 119 -0.91 -22.38 -28.59
N ASP A 120 -1.38 -23.52 -29.07
CA ASP A 120 -2.58 -24.18 -28.57
C ASP A 120 -2.44 -24.59 -27.09
N ALA A 121 -1.27 -25.08 -26.69
CA ALA A 121 -0.96 -25.39 -25.30
C ALA A 121 -1.01 -24.14 -24.41
N LEU A 122 -0.36 -23.05 -24.83
CA LEU A 122 -0.35 -21.79 -24.07
C LEU A 122 -1.75 -21.22 -23.89
N ASN A 123 -2.62 -21.31 -24.91
CA ASN A 123 -4.02 -20.90 -24.80
C ASN A 123 -4.79 -21.74 -23.76
N GLN A 124 -4.55 -23.05 -23.70
CA GLN A 124 -5.17 -23.91 -22.68
C GLN A 124 -4.65 -23.59 -21.27
N ILE A 125 -3.36 -23.31 -21.12
CA ILE A 125 -2.78 -22.86 -19.85
C ILE A 125 -3.38 -21.53 -19.41
N GLU A 126 -3.61 -20.59 -20.32
CA GLU A 126 -4.25 -19.31 -20.01
C GLU A 126 -5.71 -19.51 -19.54
N LEU A 127 -6.44 -20.45 -20.14
CA LEU A 127 -7.79 -20.79 -19.70
C LEU A 127 -7.78 -21.37 -18.28
N LEU A 128 -6.87 -22.30 -17.99
CA LEU A 128 -6.71 -22.87 -16.66
C LEU A 128 -6.29 -21.82 -15.62
N GLU A 129 -5.43 -20.87 -15.98
CA GLU A 129 -5.07 -19.75 -15.10
C GLU A 129 -6.30 -18.89 -14.77
N LYS A 130 -7.14 -18.56 -15.77
CA LYS A 130 -8.40 -17.83 -15.52
C LYS A 130 -9.34 -18.60 -14.59
N ASP A 131 -9.41 -19.92 -14.73
CA ASP A 131 -10.21 -20.75 -13.84
C ASP A 131 -9.61 -20.80 -12.42
N TYR A 132 -8.27 -20.80 -12.28
CA TYR A 132 -7.61 -20.67 -10.97
C TYR A 132 -7.98 -19.35 -10.27
N GLN A 133 -8.02 -18.23 -11.01
CA GLN A 133 -8.45 -16.95 -10.43
C GLN A 133 -9.90 -16.96 -9.94
N LYS A 134 -10.80 -17.70 -10.63
CA LYS A 134 -12.17 -17.91 -10.12
C LYS A 134 -12.16 -18.77 -8.86
N LEU A 135 -11.39 -19.85 -8.84
CA LEU A 135 -11.27 -20.73 -7.68
C LEU A 135 -10.73 -19.99 -6.44
N LYS A 136 -9.85 -19.00 -6.61
CA LYS A 136 -9.43 -18.12 -5.50
C LYS A 136 -10.59 -17.34 -4.90
N THR A 137 -11.49 -16.85 -5.75
CA THR A 137 -12.72 -16.16 -5.32
C THR A 137 -13.63 -17.15 -4.59
N ASP A 138 -13.88 -18.32 -5.18
CA ASP A 138 -14.69 -19.38 -4.57
C ASP A 138 -14.11 -19.84 -3.22
N LEU A 139 -12.79 -19.92 -3.09
CA LEU A 139 -12.11 -20.30 -1.84
C LEU A 139 -12.37 -19.27 -0.74
N THR A 140 -12.36 -17.99 -1.13
CA THR A 140 -12.65 -16.86 -0.25
C THR A 140 -14.11 -16.89 0.22
N GLU A 141 -15.04 -17.01 -0.71
CA GLU A 141 -16.48 -17.01 -0.43
C GLU A 141 -16.95 -18.25 0.34
N SER A 142 -16.35 -19.41 0.04
CA SER A 142 -16.67 -20.68 0.70
C SER A 142 -15.99 -20.87 2.05
N ASN A 143 -15.13 -19.92 2.47
CA ASN A 143 -14.33 -19.99 3.69
C ASN A 143 -13.47 -21.28 3.75
N LYS A 144 -12.61 -21.47 2.73
CA LYS A 144 -11.64 -22.57 2.62
C LYS A 144 -12.28 -23.97 2.46
N ASP A 145 -13.33 -24.08 1.64
CA ASP A 145 -13.93 -25.40 1.34
C ASP A 145 -12.91 -26.35 0.69
N GLN A 146 -12.77 -27.55 1.28
CA GLN A 146 -11.84 -28.57 0.83
C GLN A 146 -12.03 -28.99 -0.63
N ARG A 147 -13.27 -28.91 -1.16
CA ARG A 147 -13.56 -29.20 -2.57
C ARG A 147 -12.97 -28.15 -3.49
N VAL A 148 -12.97 -26.88 -3.08
CA VAL A 148 -12.33 -25.79 -3.83
C VAL A 148 -10.82 -25.94 -3.78
N ILE A 149 -10.26 -26.26 -2.60
CA ILE A 149 -8.84 -26.57 -2.43
C ILE A 149 -8.41 -27.70 -3.38
N TYR A 150 -9.19 -28.79 -3.44
CA TYR A 150 -8.94 -29.90 -4.37
C TYR A 150 -9.00 -29.45 -5.84
N ALA A 151 -9.98 -28.62 -6.22
CA ALA A 151 -10.08 -28.08 -7.57
C ALA A 151 -8.88 -27.17 -7.93
N MET A 152 -8.36 -26.40 -6.97
CA MET A 152 -7.16 -25.57 -7.15
C MET A 152 -5.91 -26.43 -7.38
N ILE A 153 -5.74 -27.50 -6.61
CA ILE A 153 -4.63 -28.45 -6.78
C ILE A 153 -4.74 -29.15 -8.15
N ASN A 154 -5.93 -29.63 -8.51
CA ASN A 154 -6.16 -30.25 -9.81
C ASN A 154 -5.89 -29.29 -10.97
N ASN A 155 -6.18 -27.99 -10.81
CA ASN A 155 -5.86 -27.00 -11.83
C ASN A 155 -4.34 -26.92 -12.07
N PHE A 156 -3.53 -26.89 -11.00
CA PHE A 156 -2.07 -26.95 -11.14
C PHE A 156 -1.61 -28.23 -11.83
N GLN A 157 -2.16 -29.39 -11.44
CA GLN A 157 -1.82 -30.68 -12.05
C GLN A 157 -2.16 -30.70 -13.54
N ASN A 158 -3.36 -30.27 -13.92
CA ASN A 158 -3.78 -30.21 -15.33
C ASN A 158 -2.86 -29.34 -16.18
N ARG A 159 -2.38 -28.21 -15.63
CA ARG A 159 -1.42 -27.35 -16.33
C ARG A 159 -0.11 -28.08 -16.59
N ILE A 160 0.40 -28.79 -15.59
CA ILE A 160 1.64 -29.58 -15.72
C ILE A 160 1.45 -30.71 -16.73
N ASP A 161 0.32 -31.41 -16.67
CA ASP A 161 0.01 -32.51 -17.60
C ASP A 161 -0.05 -32.04 -19.05
N ILE A 162 -0.67 -30.88 -19.31
CA ILE A 162 -0.68 -30.26 -20.65
C ILE A 162 0.74 -29.95 -21.10
N LEU A 163 1.56 -29.31 -20.25
CA LEU A 163 2.93 -28.94 -20.61
C LEU A 163 3.77 -30.17 -20.94
N ASN A 164 3.72 -31.21 -20.10
CA ASN A 164 4.45 -32.46 -20.33
C ASN A 164 3.98 -33.15 -21.62
N THR A 165 2.66 -33.28 -21.81
CA THR A 165 2.09 -33.92 -23.01
C THR A 165 2.56 -33.23 -24.29
N VAL A 166 2.63 -31.90 -24.28
CA VAL A 166 3.04 -31.13 -25.46
C VAL A 166 4.55 -31.25 -25.69
N LEU A 167 5.37 -31.28 -24.62
CA LEU A 167 6.80 -31.55 -24.74
C LEU A 167 7.06 -32.92 -25.38
N ASP A 168 6.36 -33.97 -24.94
CA ASP A 168 6.47 -35.32 -25.52
C ASP A 168 6.04 -35.35 -27.00
N GLN A 169 4.97 -34.62 -27.35
CA GLN A 169 4.52 -34.48 -28.73
C GLN A 169 5.55 -33.77 -29.61
N ILE A 170 6.22 -32.73 -29.07
CA ILE A 170 7.30 -32.03 -29.79
C ILE A 170 8.48 -32.97 -30.04
N GLU A 171 8.88 -33.76 -29.05
CA GLU A 171 9.95 -34.75 -29.21
C GLU A 171 9.61 -35.74 -30.34
N THR A 172 8.39 -36.28 -30.32
CA THR A 172 7.89 -37.18 -31.38
C THR A 172 7.94 -36.52 -32.77
N ILE A 173 7.51 -35.25 -32.89
CA ILE A 173 7.54 -34.51 -34.15
C ILE A 173 8.98 -34.34 -34.67
N LYS A 174 9.95 -34.07 -33.78
CA LYS A 174 11.36 -33.92 -34.14
C LYS A 174 11.99 -35.22 -34.61
N GLU A 175 11.70 -36.33 -33.94
CA GLU A 175 12.16 -37.67 -34.34
C GLU A 175 11.63 -38.06 -35.73
N LEU A 176 10.35 -37.84 -35.99
CA LEU A 176 9.74 -38.12 -37.29
C LEU A 176 10.35 -37.29 -38.42
N LYS A 177 10.68 -36.02 -38.18
CA LYS A 177 11.38 -35.20 -39.19
C LYS A 177 12.77 -35.76 -39.48
N THR A 178 13.53 -36.12 -38.45
CA THR A 178 14.90 -36.62 -38.57
C THR A 178 14.97 -37.92 -39.37
N ASN A 179 14.03 -38.84 -39.12
CA ASN A 179 13.95 -40.12 -39.86
C ASN A 179 13.54 -39.97 -41.33
N ASN A 180 12.80 -38.90 -41.69
CA ASN A 180 12.40 -38.64 -43.08
C ASN A 180 13.48 -37.91 -43.89
N ASP A 181 14.44 -37.26 -43.23
CA ASP A 181 15.53 -36.52 -43.86
C ASP A 181 16.79 -37.41 -44.10
N GLU A 182 16.79 -38.69 -43.68
CA GLU A 182 17.86 -39.64 -44.04
C GLU A 182 17.77 -40.02 -45.54
N PRO A 183 18.85 -39.86 -46.33
CA PRO A 183 18.83 -40.26 -47.73
C PRO A 183 18.66 -41.78 -47.81
N LYS A 184 17.60 -42.22 -48.52
CA LYS A 184 17.45 -43.61 -48.94
C LYS A 184 18.63 -43.97 -49.84
N ASN A 185 19.70 -44.50 -49.25
CA ASN A 185 20.76 -45.17 -49.99
C ASN A 185 20.18 -46.49 -50.52
N THR A 186 19.48 -46.41 -51.65
CA THR A 186 19.22 -47.56 -52.53
C THR A 186 20.54 -47.96 -53.18
N PHE A 187 21.03 -49.16 -52.83
CA PHE A 187 22.12 -49.86 -53.50
C PHE A 187 21.73 -50.30 -54.91
#